data_AF-A0A653C518-F1
#
_entry.id   AF-A0A653C518-F1
#
_cell.length_a   1.000
_cell.length_b   1.000
_cell.length_c   1.000
_cell.angle_alpha   90.00
_cell.angle_beta   90.00
_cell.angle_gamma   90.00
#
_symmetry.space_group_name_H-M   'P 1'
#
loop_
_entity.id
_entity.type
_entity.pdbx_description
1 polymer ?
#
loop_
_entity_poly.entity_id
_entity_poly.type
_entity_poly.pdbx_seq_one_letter_code
_entity_poly.pdbx_strand_id
1 'polypeptide(L)'
;MAALKPRNSDSKIILSQLTKDLFLKNIDDARKAQGEHLESYDFNKSRCKVLSKAETVKNKSSGILYWMLRDCRVQDNWAMIFAQRLALKQNLPLYVCYLFKDADKICPTVRHLTFLIEDQPVNIMATMLWVMSS
;
A
#
# COMPACT_ATOMS: atom_id res chain seq x y z
N MET A 1 -6.55 -11.68 5.55
CA MET A 1 -7.53 -11.45 4.46
C MET A 1 -8.88 -11.23 5.08
N ALA A 2 -9.62 -10.23 4.60
CA ALA A 2 -11.02 -10.02 4.95
C ALA A 2 -11.82 -11.33 4.83
N ALA A 3 -12.54 -11.72 5.88
CA ALA A 3 -13.46 -12.84 5.79
C ALA A 3 -14.67 -12.42 4.95
N LEU A 4 -14.67 -12.76 3.66
CA LEU A 4 -15.80 -12.50 2.77
C LEU A 4 -17.08 -13.13 3.32
N LYS A 5 -18.18 -12.38 3.25
CA LYS A 5 -19.55 -12.77 3.65
C LYS A 5 -20.48 -12.72 2.43
N PRO A 6 -21.55 -13.52 2.37
CA PRO A 6 -22.04 -14.46 3.39
C PRO A 6 -21.33 -15.82 3.34
N ARG A 7 -21.38 -16.52 4.48
CA ARG A 7 -20.84 -17.87 4.65
C ARG A 7 -21.95 -18.82 5.10
N ASN A 8 -21.87 -20.08 4.70
CA ASN A 8 -22.77 -21.14 5.18
C ASN A 8 -22.39 -21.59 6.60
N SER A 9 -23.14 -22.56 7.14
CA SER A 9 -22.88 -23.21 8.43
C SER A 9 -21.45 -23.77 8.56
N ASP A 10 -20.89 -24.25 7.44
CA ASP A 10 -19.54 -24.82 7.36
C ASP A 10 -18.46 -23.75 7.13
N SER A 11 -18.79 -22.47 7.31
CA SER A 11 -17.91 -21.32 7.09
C SER A 11 -17.40 -21.15 5.65
N LYS A 12 -17.97 -21.86 4.67
CA LYS A 12 -17.69 -21.70 3.24
C LYS A 12 -18.45 -20.52 2.67
N ILE A 13 -17.81 -19.77 1.77
CA ILE A 13 -18.42 -18.62 1.09
C ILE A 13 -19.54 -19.12 0.18
N ILE A 14 -20.71 -18.47 0.25
CA ILE A 14 -21.84 -18.77 -0.63
C ILE A 14 -21.67 -17.99 -1.92
N LEU A 15 -21.05 -18.61 -2.93
CA LEU A 15 -20.70 -17.95 -4.20
C LEU A 15 -21.92 -17.45 -4.98
N SER A 16 -23.06 -18.13 -4.89
CA SER A 16 -24.31 -17.71 -5.56
C SER A 16 -24.86 -16.39 -5.05
N GLN A 17 -24.46 -15.97 -3.85
CA GLN A 17 -24.91 -14.73 -3.21
C GLN A 17 -23.85 -13.63 -3.26
N LEU A 18 -22.64 -13.93 -3.76
CA LEU A 18 -21.54 -12.98 -3.81
C LEU A 18 -21.65 -12.12 -5.07
N THR A 19 -22.39 -11.01 -4.96
CA THR A 19 -22.42 -9.98 -6.01
C THR A 19 -21.15 -9.13 -5.97
N LYS A 20 -20.83 -8.47 -7.08
CA LYS A 20 -19.68 -7.53 -7.17
C LYS A 20 -19.73 -6.46 -6.08
N ASP A 21 -20.91 -5.87 -5.85
CA ASP A 21 -21.07 -4.79 -4.88
C ASP A 21 -20.88 -5.28 -3.44
N LEU A 22 -21.40 -6.47 -3.13
CA LEU A 22 -21.21 -7.10 -1.84
C LEU A 22 -19.74 -7.45 -1.59
N PHE A 23 -19.04 -7.90 -2.63
CA PHE A 23 -17.60 -8.14 -2.57
C PHE A 23 -16.82 -6.85 -2.26
N LEU A 24 -17.11 -5.76 -2.98
CA LEU A 24 -16.46 -4.47 -2.73
C LEU A 24 -16.75 -3.94 -1.31
N LYS A 25 -18.01 -4.07 -0.86
CA LYS A 25 -18.40 -3.69 0.50
C LYS A 25 -17.67 -4.49 1.56
N ASN A 26 -17.55 -5.80 1.39
CA ASN A 26 -16.81 -6.66 2.33
C ASN A 26 -15.33 -6.26 2.43
N ILE A 27 -14.71 -5.85 1.33
CA ILE A 27 -13.33 -5.36 1.33
C ILE A 27 -13.24 -4.04 2.11
N ASP A 28 -14.15 -3.10 1.87
CA ASP A 28 -14.17 -1.81 2.56
C ASP A 28 -14.40 -1.96 4.07
N ASP A 29 -15.40 -2.77 4.46
CA ASP A 29 -15.69 -3.07 5.86
C ASP A 29 -14.50 -3.72 6.56
N ALA A 30 -13.82 -4.65 5.88
CA ALA A 30 -12.65 -5.30 6.44
C ALA A 30 -11.44 -4.37 6.56
N ARG A 31 -11.28 -3.40 5.65
CA ARG A 31 -10.24 -2.37 5.76
C ARG A 31 -10.51 -1.46 6.96
N LYS A 32 -11.75 -0.98 7.13
CA LYS A 32 -12.18 -0.17 8.28
C LYS A 32 -12.01 -0.91 9.61
N ALA A 33 -12.22 -2.23 9.62
CA ALA A 33 -12.05 -3.04 10.82
C ALA A 33 -10.59 -3.20 11.30
N GLN A 34 -9.58 -2.90 10.46
CA GLN A 34 -8.16 -3.06 10.85
C GLN A 34 -7.65 -1.96 11.79
N GLY A 35 -8.39 -0.87 11.97
CA GLY A 35 -8.08 0.21 12.88
C GLY A 35 -8.25 1.59 12.25
N GLU A 36 -8.50 2.60 13.10
CA GLU A 36 -8.71 3.98 12.67
C GLU A 36 -7.39 4.71 12.39
N HIS A 37 -6.33 4.40 13.15
CA HIS A 37 -5.03 5.07 13.03
C HIS A 37 -3.85 4.10 12.82
N LEU A 38 -2.84 4.58 12.07
CA LEU A 38 -1.63 3.84 11.73
C LEU A 38 -0.73 3.51 12.95
N GLU A 39 -0.90 4.27 14.03
CA GLU A 39 -0.17 4.09 15.28
C GLU A 39 -0.65 2.86 16.04
N SER A 40 -1.98 2.68 16.10
CA SER A 40 -2.66 1.52 16.71
C SER A 40 -2.55 0.23 15.90
N TYR A 41 -2.07 0.32 14.66
CA TYR A 41 -1.97 -0.82 13.77
C TYR A 41 -0.82 -1.77 14.16
N ASP A 42 -1.13 -3.06 14.35
CA ASP A 42 -0.15 -4.11 14.66
C ASP A 42 0.66 -4.50 13.41
N PHE A 43 1.76 -3.76 13.19
CA PHE A 43 2.64 -4.01 12.06
C PHE A 43 3.59 -5.19 12.32
N ASN A 44 3.46 -6.24 11.52
CA ASN A 44 4.37 -7.38 11.57
C ASN A 44 5.79 -6.99 11.10
N LYS A 45 6.71 -6.86 12.07
CA LYS A 45 8.12 -6.53 11.85
C LYS A 45 8.88 -7.56 11.02
N SER A 46 8.42 -8.81 10.93
CA SER A 46 9.07 -9.85 10.10
C SER A 46 9.03 -9.53 8.61
N ARG A 47 8.18 -8.59 8.19
CA ARG A 47 8.09 -8.10 6.81
C ARG A 47 9.20 -7.10 6.45
N CYS A 48 9.95 -6.59 7.43
CA CYS A 48 10.99 -5.60 7.24
C CYS A 48 12.37 -6.20 7.46
N LYS A 49 13.29 -5.90 6.54
CA LYS A 49 14.71 -6.23 6.67
C LYS A 49 15.54 -4.96 6.46
N VAL A 50 16.40 -4.66 7.41
CA VAL A 50 17.37 -3.56 7.28
C VAL A 50 18.49 -4.01 6.33
N LEU A 51 18.76 -3.22 5.30
CA LEU A 51 19.76 -3.54 4.28
C LEU A 51 21.09 -2.81 4.48
N SER A 52 21.11 -1.75 5.29
CA SER A 52 22.29 -0.92 5.53
C SER A 52 22.79 -1.08 6.98
N LYS A 53 24.00 -0.59 7.25
CA LYS A 53 24.56 -0.53 8.61
C LYS A 53 23.89 0.53 9.49
N ALA A 54 23.12 1.45 8.89
CA ALA A 54 22.40 2.48 9.61
C ALA A 54 21.01 1.95 9.97
N GLU A 55 20.89 1.39 11.18
CA GLU A 55 19.66 0.75 11.65
C GLU A 55 18.55 1.76 12.00
N THR A 56 18.91 3.02 12.27
CA THR A 56 17.98 4.07 12.67
C THR A 56 18.08 5.30 11.77
N VAL A 57 17.01 6.10 11.77
CA VAL A 57 16.98 7.39 11.08
C VAL A 57 17.99 8.33 11.74
N LYS A 58 18.82 8.99 10.94
CA LYS A 58 19.86 9.89 11.43
C LYS A 58 19.23 11.19 11.95
N ASN A 59 19.80 11.75 13.01
CA ASN A 59 19.43 13.08 13.48
C ASN A 59 19.63 14.11 12.35
N LYS A 60 18.65 15.02 12.16
CA LYS A 60 18.58 16.03 11.09
C LYS A 60 18.29 15.49 9.68
N SER A 61 17.73 14.29 9.54
CA SER A 61 17.13 13.87 8.26
C SER A 61 15.99 14.79 7.86
N SER A 62 15.89 15.15 6.57
CA SER A 62 14.86 16.06 6.06
C SER A 62 13.53 15.37 5.72
N GLY A 63 13.49 14.03 5.70
CA GLY A 63 12.32 13.28 5.26
C GLY A 63 12.56 11.77 5.21
N ILE A 64 11.48 11.03 5.04
CA ILE A 64 11.48 9.60 4.72
C ILE A 64 11.13 9.43 3.25
N LEU A 65 11.91 8.66 2.50
CA LEU A 65 11.64 8.36 1.09
C LEU A 65 11.19 6.90 0.93
N TYR A 66 9.97 6.70 0.45
CA TYR A 66 9.54 5.40 -0.06
C TYR A 66 9.89 5.28 -1.53
N TRP A 67 10.84 4.40 -1.84
CA TRP A 67 11.22 4.07 -3.20
C TRP A 67 10.34 2.94 -3.72
N MET A 68 9.34 3.31 -4.51
CA MET A 68 8.39 2.41 -5.14
C MET A 68 8.96 1.88 -6.47
N LEU A 69 8.87 0.56 -6.66
CA LEU A 69 9.34 -0.12 -7.87
C LEU A 69 8.34 -1.19 -8.33
N ARG A 70 8.06 -2.17 -7.45
CA ARG A 70 7.21 -3.32 -7.76
C ARG A 70 5.73 -3.11 -7.44
N ASP A 71 5.44 -2.63 -6.23
CA ASP A 71 4.08 -2.53 -5.71
C ASP A 71 3.53 -1.12 -5.96
N CYS A 72 3.13 -0.87 -7.20
CA CYS A 72 2.66 0.45 -7.63
C CYS A 72 1.19 0.69 -7.26
N ARG A 73 0.91 0.66 -5.95
CA ARG A 73 -0.40 0.89 -5.35
C ARG A 73 -0.26 1.58 -4.02
N VAL A 74 -1.25 2.41 -3.69
CA VAL A 74 -1.34 3.15 -2.41
C VAL A 74 -2.00 2.27 -1.35
N GLN A 75 -3.19 1.74 -1.67
CA GLN A 75 -3.93 0.86 -0.76
C GLN A 75 -3.25 -0.50 -0.58
N ASP A 76 -3.35 -1.06 0.62
CA ASP A 76 -2.84 -2.39 0.97
C ASP A 76 -1.35 -2.61 0.63
N ASN A 77 -0.55 -1.55 0.74
CA ASN A 77 0.89 -1.58 0.51
C ASN A 77 1.67 -1.55 1.82
N TRP A 78 2.15 -2.72 2.25
CA TRP A 78 2.91 -2.89 3.49
C TRP A 78 4.16 -1.99 3.58
N ALA A 79 4.87 -1.79 2.47
CA ALA A 79 6.07 -0.98 2.46
C ALA A 79 5.73 0.51 2.65
N MET A 80 4.63 0.95 2.05
CA MET A 80 4.13 2.32 2.22
C MET A 80 3.60 2.55 3.64
N ILE A 81 2.83 1.62 4.20
CA ILE A 81 2.37 1.66 5.59
C ILE A 81 3.55 1.77 6.56
N PHE A 82 4.61 0.99 6.32
CA PHE A 82 5.82 1.07 7.14
C PHE A 82 6.51 2.43 7.01
N ALA A 83 6.64 2.96 5.78
CA ALA A 83 7.28 4.27 5.55
C ALA A 83 6.50 5.42 6.20
N GLN A 84 5.16 5.41 6.10
CA GLN A 84 4.30 6.39 6.76
C GLN A 84 4.41 6.31 8.29
N ARG A 85 4.41 5.10 8.85
CA ARG A 85 4.60 4.90 10.30
C ARG A 85 5.97 5.38 10.76
N LEU A 86 7.01 5.21 9.95
CA LEU A 86 8.35 5.72 10.25
C LEU A 86 8.39 7.25 10.19
N ALA A 87 7.75 7.85 9.18
CA ALA A 87 7.65 9.29 9.00
C ALA A 87 6.93 9.96 10.19
N LEU A 88 5.78 9.42 10.60
CA LEU A 88 5.03 9.89 11.77
C LEU A 88 5.85 9.78 13.06
N LYS A 89 6.51 8.64 13.30
CA LYS A 89 7.35 8.43 14.49
C LYS A 89 8.52 9.40 14.60
N GLN A 90 9.06 9.85 13.47
CA GLN A 90 10.18 10.78 13.43
C GLN A 90 9.74 12.24 13.24
N ASN A 91 8.43 12.49 13.10
CA ASN A 91 7.86 13.78 12.73
C ASN A 91 8.52 14.39 11.48
N LEU A 92 8.64 13.56 10.43
CA LEU A 92 9.25 13.92 9.16
C LEU A 92 8.25 13.78 8.00
N PRO A 93 8.37 14.57 6.93
CA PRO A 93 7.56 14.37 5.73
C PRO A 93 7.88 13.02 5.06
N LEU A 94 6.84 12.38 4.52
CA LEU A 94 6.97 11.21 3.65
C LEU A 94 6.98 11.64 2.20
N TYR A 95 8.00 11.23 1.46
CA TYR A 95 8.10 11.37 0.02
C TYR A 95 7.95 9.99 -0.62
N VAL A 96 7.26 9.91 -1.76
CA VAL A 96 7.20 8.68 -2.54
C VAL A 96 7.77 8.94 -3.93
N CYS A 97 8.73 8.11 -4.32
CA CYS A 97 9.38 8.15 -5.62
C CYS A 97 9.14 6.84 -6.34
N TYR A 98 8.63 6.93 -7.56
CA TYR A 98 8.51 5.80 -8.47
C TYR A 98 9.63 5.88 -9.50
N LEU A 99 10.44 4.84 -9.62
CA LEU A 99 11.55 4.81 -10.58
C LEU A 99 11.20 3.95 -11.78
N PHE A 100 11.33 4.55 -12.96
CA PHE A 100 11.21 3.87 -14.25
C PHE A 100 12.60 3.65 -14.88
N LYS A 101 13.44 2.85 -14.22
CA LYS A 101 14.78 2.50 -14.73
C LYS A 101 14.69 1.21 -15.54
N ASP A 102 15.44 1.13 -16.65
CA ASP A 102 15.49 -0.04 -17.53
C ASP A 102 14.08 -0.46 -17.99
N ALA A 103 13.30 0.55 -18.42
CA ALA A 103 11.94 0.43 -18.94
C ALA A 103 11.79 -0.67 -19.98
N ASP A 104 12.78 -0.81 -20.85
CA ASP A 104 12.92 -1.81 -21.88
C ASP A 104 13.03 -3.24 -21.33
N LYS A 105 13.63 -3.41 -20.14
CA LYS A 105 13.77 -4.71 -19.48
C LYS A 105 12.53 -5.08 -18.67
N ILE A 106 11.89 -4.10 -18.04
CA ILE A 106 10.71 -4.31 -17.18
C ILE A 106 9.42 -4.37 -18.02
N CYS A 107 9.33 -3.50 -19.02
CA CYS A 107 8.20 -3.35 -19.94
C CYS A 107 8.67 -3.59 -21.38
N PRO A 108 8.97 -4.83 -21.77
CA PRO A 108 9.59 -5.15 -23.07
C PRO A 108 8.68 -4.90 -24.28
N THR A 109 7.41 -4.56 -24.06
CA THR A 109 6.47 -4.26 -25.15
C THR A 109 5.72 -2.97 -24.84
N VAL A 110 5.26 -2.29 -25.89
CA VAL A 110 4.37 -1.12 -25.76
C VAL A 110 3.14 -1.46 -24.93
N ARG A 111 2.58 -2.68 -25.04
CA ARG A 111 1.47 -3.11 -24.19
C ARG A 111 1.81 -3.10 -22.70
N HIS A 112 2.99 -3.60 -22.32
CA HIS A 112 3.42 -3.58 -20.91
C HIS A 112 3.62 -2.14 -20.42
N LEU A 113 4.17 -1.27 -21.27
CA LEU A 113 4.35 0.14 -20.95
C LEU A 113 3.01 0.88 -20.82
N THR A 114 2.10 0.70 -21.78
CA THR A 114 0.77 1.28 -21.79
C THR A 114 -0.02 0.83 -20.57
N PHE A 115 -0.05 -0.47 -20.28
CA PHE A 115 -0.68 -0.97 -19.06
C PHE A 115 -0.04 -0.38 -17.82
N LEU A 116 1.30 -0.30 -17.74
CA LEU A 116 1.95 0.31 -16.59
C LEU A 116 1.52 1.76 -16.42
N ILE A 117 1.58 2.59 -17.47
CA ILE A 117 1.31 4.04 -17.39
C ILE A 117 -0.19 4.35 -17.20
N GLU A 118 -1.08 3.66 -17.89
CA GLU A 118 -2.53 3.90 -17.81
C GLU A 118 -3.11 3.37 -16.49
N ASP A 119 -2.62 2.23 -16.04
CA ASP A 119 -3.04 1.59 -14.79
C ASP A 119 -2.20 2.10 -13.59
N GLN A 120 -1.10 2.83 -13.84
CA GLN A 120 -0.48 3.76 -12.88
C GLN A 120 -1.38 4.98 -12.83
N PRO A 121 -2.23 5.13 -11.81
CA PRO A 121 -3.12 6.23 -11.86
C PRO A 121 -2.26 7.48 -11.61
N VAL A 122 -2.46 8.51 -12.43
CA VAL A 122 -2.15 9.91 -12.08
C VAL A 122 -2.73 10.27 -10.69
N ASN A 123 -3.64 9.42 -10.19
CA ASN A 123 -4.13 9.35 -8.83
C ASN A 123 -3.12 8.90 -7.75
N ILE A 124 -1.92 8.37 -8.02
CA ILE A 124 -0.94 8.10 -6.94
C ILE A 124 -0.52 9.41 -6.28
N MET A 125 -0.29 10.46 -7.08
CA MET A 125 0.01 11.80 -6.59
C MET A 125 -1.23 12.46 -5.95
N ALA A 126 -2.41 12.35 -6.58
CA ALA A 126 -3.64 12.93 -6.03
C ALA A 126 -4.17 12.20 -4.78
N THR A 127 -4.05 10.87 -4.72
CA THR A 127 -4.41 10.05 -3.54
C THR A 127 -3.40 10.26 -2.41
N MET A 128 -2.11 10.48 -2.69
CA MET A 128 -1.14 10.82 -1.63
C MET A 128 -1.42 12.19 -1.00
N LEU A 129 -1.78 13.21 -1.81
CA LEU A 129 -2.20 14.50 -1.27
C LEU A 129 -3.44 14.37 -0.36
N TRP A 130 -4.40 13.52 -0.73
CA TRP A 130 -5.61 13.29 0.08
C TRP A 130 -5.32 12.47 1.37
N VAL A 131 -4.55 11.38 1.28
CA VAL A 131 -4.18 10.53 2.43
C VAL A 131 -3.26 11.23 3.43
N MET A 132 -2.46 12.21 3.00
CA MET A 132 -1.62 13.00 3.90
C MET A 132 -2.36 14.18 4.56
N SER A 133 -3.56 14.52 4.08
CA SER A 133 -4.39 15.63 4.59
C SER A 133 -5.54 15.16 5.50
N SER A 134 -5.64 13.85 5.77
CA SER A 134 -6.66 13.21 6.62
C SER A 134 -5.99 12.57 7.83
#